data_AF-A0A3D5DZS0-F1
#
_entry.id   AF-A0A3D5DZS0-F1
#
_cell.length_a   1.000
_cell.length_b   1.000
_cell.length_c   1.000
_cell.angle_alpha   90.00
_cell.angle_beta   90.00
_cell.angle_gamma   90.00
#
_symmetry.space_group_name_H-M   'P 1'
#
loop_
_entity.id
_entity.type
_entity.pdbx_description
1 polymer ?
#
loop_
_entity_poly.entity_id
_entity_poly.type
_entity_poly.pdbx_seq_one_letter_code
_entity_poly.pdbx_strand_id
1 'polypeptide(L)'
;MAARDRAAAKIAAADLPPAPMRSTSLDARLAALETLKAAGRWDRLAAELDAIEKEAAAELEHSREAERAATGALGRRDELRGLLEAYQAKAARLGAAEDMGLTARYQQARDLLWTAPCDLTAASAAVTDYQQAILALGGRRQAQ
;
A
#
# COMPACT_ATOMS: atom_id res chain seq x y z
N MET A 1 9.79 -1.32 -9.97
CA MET A 1 10.49 -2.18 -8.98
C MET A 1 10.88 -1.43 -7.71
N ALA A 2 11.59 -0.29 -7.79
CA ALA A 2 12.04 0.46 -6.61
C ALA A 2 10.92 0.85 -5.60
N ALA A 3 9.73 1.22 -6.08
CA ALA A 3 8.60 1.56 -5.20
C ALA A 3 8.10 0.36 -4.40
N ARG A 4 8.01 -0.82 -5.04
CA ARG A 4 7.58 -2.07 -4.41
C ARG A 4 8.57 -2.55 -3.37
N ASP A 5 9.86 -2.56 -3.69
CA ASP A 5 10.91 -2.99 -2.75
C ASP A 5 10.97 -2.05 -1.53
N ARG A 6 10.83 -0.74 -1.76
CA ARG A 6 10.71 0.27 -0.70
C ARG A 6 9.46 0.05 0.15
N ALA A 7 8.33 -0.29 -0.45
CA ALA A 7 7.09 -0.57 0.27
C ALA A 7 7.22 -1.86 1.10
N ALA A 8 7.76 -2.94 0.53
CA ALA A 8 7.99 -4.21 1.22
C ALA A 8 8.93 -4.07 2.44
N ALA A 9 9.90 -3.16 2.39
CA ALA A 9 10.75 -2.85 3.53
C ALA A 9 10.06 -2.03 4.64
N LYS A 10 8.95 -1.35 4.32
CA LYS A 10 8.34 -0.32 5.19
C LYS A 10 6.92 -0.63 5.66
N ILE A 11 6.19 -1.46 4.94
CA ILE A 11 4.77 -1.75 5.10
C ILE A 11 4.60 -3.25 5.29
N ALA A 12 3.68 -3.67 6.15
CA ALA A 12 3.37 -5.07 6.36
C ALA A 12 2.90 -5.74 5.06
N ALA A 13 3.31 -6.98 4.84
CA ALA A 13 2.99 -7.71 3.61
C ALA A 13 1.48 -7.85 3.38
N ALA A 14 0.69 -7.92 4.45
CA ALA A 14 -0.77 -7.99 4.38
C ALA A 14 -1.42 -6.72 3.77
N ASP A 15 -0.73 -5.58 3.86
CA ASP A 15 -1.19 -4.30 3.30
C ASP A 15 -0.60 -4.03 1.89
N LEU A 16 0.07 -5.01 1.28
CA LEU A 16 0.67 -4.89 -0.05
C LEU A 16 0.07 -5.91 -1.03
N PRO A 17 -0.01 -5.57 -2.33
CA PRO A 17 -0.42 -6.53 -3.35
C PRO A 17 0.60 -7.69 -3.44
N PRO A 18 0.17 -8.91 -3.82
CA PRO A 18 1.06 -10.05 -4.01
C PRO A 18 2.12 -9.77 -5.09
N ALA A 19 3.23 -10.50 -5.05
CA ALA A 19 4.30 -10.33 -6.02
C ALA A 19 3.92 -10.95 -7.36
N PRO A 20 4.23 -10.26 -8.49
CA PRO A 20 4.05 -10.88 -9.79
C PRO A 20 4.94 -12.12 -9.87
N MET A 21 4.38 -13.22 -10.35
CA MET A 21 5.12 -14.47 -10.56
C MET A 21 5.84 -14.39 -11.90
N ARG A 22 7.15 -14.68 -11.93
CA ARG A 22 7.87 -14.78 -13.21
C ARG A 22 7.38 -16.03 -13.96
N SER A 23 6.96 -15.84 -15.21
CA SER A 23 6.51 -16.94 -16.05
C SER A 23 7.67 -17.53 -16.85
N THR A 24 8.17 -18.69 -16.43
CA THR A 24 9.09 -19.52 -17.24
C THR A 24 8.43 -20.07 -18.51
N SER A 25 7.10 -19.94 -18.65
CA SER A 25 6.38 -20.46 -19.82
C SER A 25 6.51 -19.57 -21.07
N LEU A 26 6.88 -18.29 -20.92
CA LEU A 26 6.98 -17.37 -22.05
C LEU A 26 8.10 -17.76 -23.02
N ASP A 27 9.29 -18.12 -22.52
CA ASP A 27 10.42 -18.51 -23.36
C ASP A 27 10.08 -19.74 -24.21
N ALA A 28 9.39 -20.72 -23.61
CA ALA A 28 8.92 -21.92 -24.32
C ALA A 28 7.90 -21.58 -25.41
N ARG A 29 7.00 -20.63 -25.14
CA ARG A 29 5.99 -20.18 -26.12
C ARG A 29 6.61 -19.40 -27.27
N LEU A 30 7.59 -18.55 -27.01
CA LEU A 30 8.35 -17.85 -28.06
C LEU A 30 9.10 -18.83 -28.96
N ALA A 31 9.71 -19.89 -28.40
CA ALA A 31 10.32 -20.95 -29.20
C ALA A 31 9.31 -21.70 -30.08
N ALA A 32 8.08 -21.90 -29.58
CA ALA A 32 7.00 -22.51 -30.36
C ALA A 32 6.56 -21.65 -31.55
N LEU A 33 6.61 -20.31 -31.45
CA LEU A 33 6.32 -19.41 -32.57
C LEU A 33 7.29 -19.63 -33.74
N GLU A 34 8.60 -19.75 -33.49
CA GLU A 34 9.58 -20.01 -34.55
C GLU A 34 9.32 -21.34 -35.25
N THR A 35 8.85 -22.34 -34.52
CA THR A 35 8.45 -23.63 -35.09
C THR A 35 7.21 -23.49 -35.99
N LEU A 36 6.19 -22.74 -35.56
CA LEU A 36 4.98 -22.47 -36.35
C LEU A 36 5.29 -21.70 -37.63
N LYS A 37 6.18 -20.72 -37.54
CA LYS A 37 6.69 -19.93 -38.66
C LYS A 37 7.45 -20.80 -39.67
N ALA A 38 8.38 -21.64 -39.22
CA ALA A 38 9.12 -22.57 -40.07
C ALA A 38 8.20 -23.57 -40.78
N ALA A 39 7.10 -23.98 -40.13
CA ALA A 39 6.10 -24.87 -40.68
C ALA A 39 5.05 -24.16 -41.58
N GLY A 40 5.15 -22.84 -41.80
CA GLY A 40 4.21 -22.08 -42.63
C GLY A 40 2.79 -22.01 -42.06
N ARG A 41 2.61 -22.20 -40.75
CA ARG A 41 1.29 -22.24 -40.07
C ARG A 41 0.84 -20.85 -39.64
N TRP A 42 0.66 -19.95 -40.61
CA TRP A 42 0.43 -18.51 -40.37
C TRP A 42 -0.79 -18.21 -39.49
N ASP A 43 -1.92 -18.88 -39.69
CA ASP A 43 -3.12 -18.63 -38.86
C ASP A 43 -2.89 -18.98 -37.39
N ARG A 44 -2.18 -20.08 -37.12
CA ARG A 44 -1.83 -20.47 -35.75
C ARG A 44 -0.76 -19.57 -35.14
N LEU A 45 0.20 -19.14 -35.95
CA LEU A 45 1.22 -18.18 -35.53
C LEU A 45 0.57 -16.85 -35.10
N ALA A 46 -0.34 -16.32 -35.91
CA ALA A 46 -1.07 -15.10 -35.60
C ALA A 46 -1.90 -15.25 -34.31
N ALA A 47 -2.64 -16.35 -34.17
CA ALA A 47 -3.43 -16.60 -32.97
C ALA A 47 -2.59 -16.71 -31.68
N GLU A 48 -1.42 -17.37 -31.74
CA GLU A 48 -0.54 -17.47 -30.57
C GLU A 48 0.14 -16.13 -30.26
N LEU A 49 0.52 -15.35 -31.28
CA LEU A 49 1.07 -14.01 -31.08
C LEU A 49 0.04 -13.09 -30.42
N ASP A 50 -1.20 -13.06 -30.92
CA ASP A 50 -2.31 -12.31 -30.31
C ASP A 50 -2.54 -12.72 -28.84
N ALA A 51 -2.41 -14.01 -28.53
CA ALA A 51 -2.55 -14.51 -27.16
C ALA A 51 -1.41 -14.03 -26.25
N ILE A 52 -0.16 -14.07 -26.73
CA ILE A 52 1.01 -13.56 -26.01
C ILE A 52 0.89 -12.05 -25.78
N GLU A 53 0.47 -11.28 -26.80
CA GLU A 53 0.28 -9.83 -26.69
C GLU A 53 -0.79 -9.47 -25.65
N LYS A 54 -1.94 -10.17 -25.66
CA LYS A 54 -3.01 -9.97 -24.67
C LYS A 54 -2.55 -10.28 -23.26
N GLU A 55 -1.83 -11.38 -23.07
CA GLU A 55 -1.30 -11.76 -21.76
C GLU A 55 -0.24 -10.78 -21.26
N ALA A 56 0.68 -10.35 -22.13
CA ALA A 56 1.68 -9.34 -21.80
C ALA A 56 1.03 -7.99 -21.44
N ALA A 57 -0.04 -7.60 -22.14
CA ALA A 57 -0.80 -6.39 -21.81
C ALA A 57 -1.50 -6.51 -20.44
N ALA A 58 -2.09 -7.67 -20.13
CA ALA A 58 -2.72 -7.92 -18.83
C ALA A 58 -1.70 -7.90 -17.68
N GLU A 59 -0.54 -8.53 -17.86
CA GLU A 59 0.54 -8.54 -16.86
C GLU A 59 1.13 -7.13 -16.65
N LEU A 60 1.27 -6.35 -17.73
CA LEU A 60 1.71 -4.95 -17.62
C LEU A 60 0.73 -4.12 -16.80
N GLU A 61 -0.58 -4.28 -17.02
CA GLU A 61 -1.57 -3.55 -16.23
C GLU A 61 -1.57 -4.00 -14.77
N HIS A 62 -1.48 -5.30 -14.52
CA HIS A 62 -1.34 -5.84 -13.16
C HIS A 62 -0.11 -5.28 -12.44
N SER A 63 1.03 -5.20 -13.13
CA SER A 63 2.26 -4.61 -12.60
C SER A 63 2.10 -3.11 -12.26
N ARG A 64 1.41 -2.36 -13.13
CA ARG A 64 1.08 -0.94 -12.88
C ARG A 64 0.15 -0.76 -11.68
N GLU A 65 -0.86 -1.61 -11.55
CA GLU A 65 -1.75 -1.62 -10.38
C GLU A 65 -0.98 -1.90 -9.10
N ALA A 66 -0.08 -2.90 -9.12
CA ALA A 66 0.76 -3.22 -7.97
C ALA A 66 1.69 -2.05 -7.59
N GLU A 67 2.26 -1.34 -8.56
CA GLU A 67 3.09 -0.15 -8.33
C GLU A 67 2.28 1.02 -7.76
N ARG A 68 1.08 1.28 -8.31
CA ARG A 68 0.16 2.28 -7.78
C ARG A 68 -0.24 1.96 -6.33
N ALA A 69 -0.57 0.70 -6.04
CA ALA A 69 -0.94 0.26 -4.69
C ALA A 69 0.23 0.39 -3.70
N ALA A 70 1.45 -0.02 -4.08
CA ALA A 70 2.65 0.13 -3.25
C ALA A 70 2.95 1.61 -2.94
N THR A 71 2.83 2.48 -3.95
CA THR A 71 3.01 3.93 -3.79
C THR A 71 1.92 4.51 -2.89
N GLY A 72 0.66 4.10 -3.09
CA GLY A 72 -0.47 4.51 -2.26
C GLY A 72 -0.33 4.08 -0.80
N ALA A 73 0.19 2.88 -0.52
CA ALA A 73 0.45 2.41 0.83
C ALA A 73 1.51 3.27 1.56
N LEU A 74 2.58 3.64 0.85
CA LEU A 74 3.59 4.58 1.38
C LEU A 74 2.99 5.97 1.63
N GLY A 75 2.20 6.48 0.68
CA GLY A 75 1.51 7.76 0.82
C GLY A 75 0.57 7.78 2.03
N ARG A 76 -0.24 6.73 2.21
CA ARG A 76 -1.13 6.58 3.37
C ARG A 76 -0.37 6.59 4.69
N ARG A 77 0.80 5.97 4.77
CA ARG A 77 1.65 6.04 5.98
C ARG A 77 2.05 7.48 6.29
N ASP A 78 2.47 8.24 5.29
CA ASP A 78 2.92 9.62 5.47
C ASP A 78 1.73 10.54 5.80
N GLU A 79 0.55 10.32 5.21
CA GLU A 79 -0.70 10.99 5.56
C GLU A 79 -1.09 10.75 7.02
N LEU A 80 -1.05 9.50 7.49
CA LEU A 80 -1.37 9.14 8.88
C LEU A 80 -0.41 9.81 9.87
N ARG A 81 0.88 9.94 9.52
CA ARG A 81 1.86 10.68 10.33
C ARG A 81 1.50 12.15 10.44
N GLY A 82 1.20 12.80 9.31
CA GLY A 82 0.76 14.20 9.29
C GLY A 82 -0.53 14.43 10.08
N LEU A 83 -1.49 13.52 9.99
CA LEU A 83 -2.72 13.55 10.79
C LEU A 83 -2.43 13.43 12.29
N LEU A 84 -1.57 12.47 12.68
CA LEU A 84 -1.20 12.28 14.09
C LEU A 84 -0.54 13.55 14.67
N GLU A 85 0.38 14.16 13.93
CA GLU A 85 1.06 15.40 14.31
C GLU A 85 0.07 16.58 14.43
N ALA A 86 -0.86 16.73 13.48
CA ALA A 86 -1.89 17.76 13.53
C ALA A 86 -2.80 17.63 14.76
N TYR A 87 -3.20 16.40 15.09
CA TYR A 87 -4.01 16.13 16.28
C TYR A 87 -3.22 16.30 17.58
N GLN A 88 -1.92 15.98 17.60
CA GLN A 88 -1.04 16.28 18.73
C GLN A 88 -0.95 17.79 18.99
N ALA A 89 -0.78 18.60 17.94
CA ALA A 89 -0.79 20.06 18.07
C ALA A 89 -2.14 20.57 18.61
N LYS A 90 -3.27 19.98 18.16
CA LYS A 90 -4.60 20.31 18.69
C LYS A 90 -4.74 19.95 20.17
N ALA A 91 -4.26 18.78 20.60
CA ALA A 91 -4.28 18.36 22.00
C ALA A 91 -3.48 19.30 22.90
N ALA A 92 -2.30 19.76 22.44
CA ALA A 92 -1.48 20.72 23.16
C ALA A 92 -2.20 22.07 23.36
N ARG A 93 -2.89 22.59 22.34
CA ARG A 93 -3.70 23.82 22.43
C ARG A 93 -4.88 23.69 23.38
N LEU A 94 -5.39 22.46 23.51
CA LEU A 94 -6.39 22.09 24.49
C LEU A 94 -5.76 21.80 25.87
N GLY A 95 -4.48 22.08 26.15
CA GLY A 95 -3.90 21.84 27.48
C GLY A 95 -4.08 20.40 27.98
N ALA A 96 -4.10 19.42 27.09
CA ALA A 96 -4.39 18.02 27.40
C ALA A 96 -3.15 17.23 27.86
N ALA A 97 -2.08 17.92 28.27
CA ALA A 97 -0.78 17.32 28.55
C ALA A 97 -0.79 16.33 29.74
N GLU A 98 -1.77 16.46 30.64
CA GLU A 98 -1.91 15.62 31.83
C GLU A 98 -2.85 14.42 31.64
N ASP A 99 -3.54 14.32 30.49
CA ASP A 99 -4.41 13.18 30.20
C ASP A 99 -3.57 11.97 29.79
N MET A 100 -3.30 11.10 30.76
CA MET A 100 -2.54 9.86 30.56
C MET A 100 -3.16 8.97 29.48
N GLY A 101 -4.49 8.99 29.33
CA GLY A 101 -5.19 8.22 28.30
C GLY A 101 -4.98 8.75 26.89
N LEU A 102 -4.86 10.08 26.72
CA LEU A 102 -4.48 10.69 25.44
C LEU A 102 -3.02 10.41 25.10
N THR A 103 -2.13 10.52 26.08
CA THR A 103 -0.71 10.21 25.91
C THR A 103 -0.48 8.76 25.48
N ALA A 104 -1.19 7.80 26.10
CA ALA A 104 -1.10 6.38 25.74
C ALA A 104 -1.57 6.12 24.30
N ARG A 105 -2.71 6.70 23.89
CA ARG A 105 -3.24 6.56 22.51
C ARG A 105 -2.30 7.17 21.47
N TYR A 106 -1.74 8.35 21.77
CA TYR A 106 -0.73 8.97 20.91
C TYR A 106 0.50 8.08 20.75
N GLN A 107 1.02 7.55 21.86
CA GLN A 107 2.21 6.72 21.85
C GLN A 107 1.98 5.41 21.07
N GLN A 108 0.82 4.77 21.24
CA GLN A 108 0.43 3.60 20.46
C GLN A 108 0.40 3.89 18.95
N ALA A 109 -0.25 4.98 18.53
CA ALA A 109 -0.30 5.35 17.11
C ALA A 109 1.10 5.67 16.57
N ARG A 110 1.94 6.35 17.36
CA ARG A 110 3.32 6.69 16.99
C ARG A 110 4.19 5.46 16.82
N ASP A 111 4.09 4.51 17.74
CA ASP A 111 4.88 3.28 17.69
C ASP A 111 4.54 2.46 16.44
N LEU A 112 3.27 2.33 16.09
CA LEU A 112 2.85 1.67 14.85
C LEU A 112 3.38 2.40 13.60
N LEU A 113 3.25 3.72 13.53
CA LEU A 113 3.63 4.50 12.34
C LEU A 113 5.14 4.65 12.14
N TRP A 114 5.96 4.55 13.19
CA TRP A 114 7.42 4.62 13.09
C TRP A 114 8.13 3.27 13.14
N THR A 115 7.40 2.18 13.36
CA THR A 115 7.92 0.81 13.17
C THR A 115 8.04 0.45 11.68
N ALA A 116 8.92 -0.48 11.37
CA ALA A 116 9.02 -1.12 10.06
C ALA A 116 9.13 -2.65 10.26
N PRO A 117 8.28 -3.46 9.58
CA PRO A 117 7.17 -3.05 8.72
C PRO A 117 6.00 -2.42 9.51
N CYS A 118 5.39 -1.37 8.96
CA CYS A 118 4.23 -0.71 9.52
C CYS A 118 2.95 -1.46 9.10
N ASP A 119 2.13 -1.85 10.07
CA ASP A 119 0.76 -2.32 9.85
C ASP A 119 -0.14 -1.09 9.65
N LEU A 120 -0.55 -0.83 8.41
CA LEU A 120 -1.36 0.34 8.05
C LEU A 120 -2.78 0.25 8.61
N THR A 121 -3.31 -0.97 8.70
CA THR A 121 -4.66 -1.21 9.21
C THR A 121 -4.71 -0.88 10.71
N ALA A 122 -3.78 -1.42 11.49
CA ALA A 122 -3.66 -1.14 12.92
C ALA A 122 -3.29 0.34 13.18
N ALA A 123 -2.37 0.91 12.40
CA ALA A 123 -1.98 2.32 12.55
C ALA A 123 -3.16 3.27 12.29
N SER A 124 -3.95 3.00 11.25
CA SER A 124 -5.14 3.79 10.92
C SER A 124 -6.18 3.76 12.04
N ALA A 125 -6.42 2.58 12.63
CA ALA A 125 -7.31 2.44 13.78
C ALA A 125 -6.79 3.25 14.99
N ALA A 126 -5.50 3.13 15.33
CA ALA A 126 -4.91 3.85 16.45
C ALA A 126 -4.94 5.38 16.28
N VAL A 127 -4.71 5.89 15.06
CA VAL A 127 -4.85 7.33 14.75
C VAL A 127 -6.31 7.79 14.90
N THR A 128 -7.26 6.98 14.43
CA THR A 128 -8.70 7.27 14.55
C THR A 128 -9.11 7.35 16.02
N ASP A 129 -8.68 6.39 16.84
CA ASP A 129 -8.98 6.36 18.28
C ASP A 129 -8.44 7.60 19.00
N TYR A 130 -7.21 8.03 18.66
CA TYR A 130 -6.62 9.24 19.21
C TYR A 130 -7.38 10.50 18.78
N GLN A 131 -7.75 10.60 17.49
CA GLN A 131 -8.58 11.69 16.97
C GLN A 131 -9.91 11.80 17.73
N GLN A 132 -10.63 10.69 17.89
CA GLN A 132 -11.93 10.69 18.57
C GLN A 132 -11.81 11.13 20.02
N ALA A 133 -10.76 10.71 20.72
CA ALA A 133 -10.50 11.13 22.10
C ALA A 133 -10.25 12.65 22.20
N ILE A 134 -9.51 13.24 21.26
CA ILE A 134 -9.29 14.71 21.23
C ILE A 134 -10.58 15.47 20.92
N LEU A 135 -11.36 14.98 19.95
CA LEU A 135 -12.64 15.62 19.59
C LEU A 135 -13.62 15.60 20.77
N ALA A 136 -13.71 14.47 21.48
CA ALA A 136 -14.52 14.34 22.68
C ALA A 136 -14.04 15.29 23.80
N LEU A 137 -12.73 15.48 23.98
CA LEU A 137 -12.20 16.44 24.94
C LEU A 137 -12.55 17.89 24.56
N GLY A 138 -12.43 18.24 23.27
CA GLY A 138 -12.79 19.56 22.76
C GLY A 138 -14.26 19.90 22.99
N GLY A 139 -15.16 18.95 22.73
CA GLY A 139 -16.60 19.12 22.97
C GLY A 139 -16.93 19.35 24.46
N ARG A 140 -16.28 18.60 25.37
CA ARG A 140 -16.48 18.77 26.82
C ARG A 140 -16.08 20.15 27.34
N ARG A 141 -15.10 20.82 26.70
CA ARG A 141 -14.68 22.18 27.10
C ARG A 141 -15.53 23.30 26.53
N GLN A 142 -16.22 23.07 25.41
CA GLN A 142 -17.11 24.06 24.83
C GLN A 142 -18.47 24.13 25.55
N ALA A 143 -18.83 23.05 26.25
CA ALA A 143 -20.06 22.96 27.04
C ALA A 143 -19.90 23.45 28.50
N GLN A 144 -18.68 23.85 28.90
CA GLN A 144 -18.35 24.44 30.21
C GLN A 144 -18.12 25.94 30.06
#